data_AF-F9EGE0-F1
#
_entry.id   AF-F9EGE0-F1
#
_cell.length_a   1.000
_cell.length_b   1.000
_cell.length_c   1.000
_cell.angle_alpha   90.00
_cell.angle_beta   90.00
_cell.angle_gamma   90.00
#
_symmetry.space_group_name_H-M   'P 1'
#
loop_
_entity.id
_entity.type
_entity.pdbx_description
1 polymer ?
#
loop_
_entity_poly.entity_id
_entity_poly.type
_entity_poly.pdbx_seq_one_letter_code
_entity_poly.pdbx_strand_id
1 'polypeptide(L)'
;MVFVVLGGLWLLPESRSDKGIPIDLVSAVLSATAIMPVIYAIKVFAHDGPTVLSSVSLLAGIAAGGVFLRRQRALTAPLIDIDLFKRPAFT
;
A
#
# COMPACT_ATOMS: atom_id res chain seq x y z
N MET A 1 20.91 -5.18 -13.82
CA MET A 1 19.78 -6.10 -13.61
C MET A 1 20.25 -7.49 -13.17
N VAL A 2 21.08 -8.19 -13.94
CA VAL A 2 21.56 -9.56 -13.59
C VAL A 2 22.25 -9.62 -12.22
N PHE A 3 23.17 -8.70 -11.91
CA PHE A 3 23.82 -8.62 -10.59
C PHE A 3 22.83 -8.41 -9.43
N VAL A 4 21.76 -7.64 -9.65
CA VAL A 4 20.73 -7.38 -8.64
C VAL A 4 19.91 -8.64 -8.38
N VAL A 5 19.57 -9.38 -9.43
CA VAL A 5 18.80 -10.62 -9.32
C VAL A 5 19.62 -11.71 -8.62
N LEU A 6 20.88 -11.92 -9.05
CA LEU A 6 21.76 -12.93 -8.46
C LEU A 6 22.14 -12.58 -7.02
N GLY A 7 22.42 -11.31 -6.75
CA GLY A 7 22.68 -10.82 -5.40
C GLY A 7 21.45 -10.98 -4.51
N GLY A 8 20.26 -10.61 -4.98
CA GLY A 8 19.02 -10.78 -4.22
C GLY A 8 18.75 -12.23 -3.85
N LEU A 9 18.92 -13.17 -4.79
CA LEU A 9 18.69 -14.60 -4.53
C LEU A 9 19.64 -15.18 -3.47
N TRP A 10 20.85 -14.64 -3.35
CA TRP A 10 21.86 -15.12 -2.41
C TRP A 10 21.86 -14.37 -1.08
N LEU A 11 21.59 -13.06 -1.09
CA LEU A 11 21.65 -12.19 0.08
C LEU A 11 20.30 -12.02 0.79
N LEU A 12 19.16 -12.27 0.15
CA LEU A 12 17.85 -12.17 0.80
C LEU A 12 17.49 -13.53 1.41
N PRO A 13 17.66 -13.73 2.73
CA PRO A 13 17.11 -14.91 3.37
C PRO A 13 15.59 -14.94 3.15
N GLU A 14 15.09 -16.03 2.58
CA GLU A 14 13.67 -16.24 2.38
C GLU A 14 12.97 -16.12 3.74
N SER A 15 12.12 -15.09 3.92
CA SER A 15 11.36 -14.93 5.16
C SER A 15 10.20 -15.92 5.17
N ARG A 16 10.50 -17.21 5.37
CA ARG A 16 9.48 -18.24 5.56
C ARG A 16 8.74 -17.97 6.86
N SER A 17 7.48 -17.57 6.74
CA SER A 17 6.55 -17.58 7.86
C SER A 17 6.13 -19.03 8.11
N ASP A 18 6.62 -19.66 9.18
CA ASP A 18 6.31 -21.06 9.57
C ASP A 18 4.81 -21.32 9.81
N LYS A 19 4.01 -20.27 9.92
CA LYS A 19 2.55 -20.33 10.03
C LYS A 19 1.96 -19.54 8.87
N GLY A 20 1.60 -20.24 7.79
CA GLY A 20 1.07 -19.63 6.57
C GLY A 20 -0.21 -18.85 6.83
N ILE A 21 -0.08 -17.54 7.08
CA ILE A 21 -1.21 -16.63 7.03
C ILE A 21 -1.61 -16.53 5.55
N PRO A 22 -2.87 -16.82 5.18
CA PRO A 22 -3.31 -16.74 3.81
C PRO A 22 -3.16 -15.31 3.28
N ILE A 23 -2.75 -15.19 2.01
CA ILE A 23 -2.57 -13.88 1.37
C ILE A 23 -3.93 -13.15 1.33
N ASP A 24 -4.02 -11.99 1.98
CA ASP A 24 -5.21 -11.15 1.93
C ASP A 24 -5.25 -10.34 0.62
N LEU A 25 -5.71 -11.02 -0.44
CA LEU A 25 -5.81 -10.45 -1.78
C LEU A 25 -6.70 -9.20 -1.82
N VAL A 26 -7.76 -9.17 -1.01
CA VAL A 26 -8.65 -8.01 -0.93
C VAL A 26 -7.91 -6.80 -0.35
N SER A 27 -7.02 -7.01 0.64
CA SER A 27 -6.20 -5.92 1.18
C SER A 27 -5.14 -5.45 0.19
N ALA A 28 -4.57 -6.38 -0.58
CA ALA A 28 -3.64 -6.03 -1.67
C ALA A 28 -4.32 -5.16 -2.73
N VAL A 29 -5.51 -5.54 -3.19
CA VAL A 29 -6.31 -4.75 -4.14
C VAL A 29 -6.67 -3.39 -3.55
N LEU A 30 -7.12 -3.36 -2.29
CA LEU A 30 -7.53 -2.12 -1.63
C LEU A 30 -6.35 -1.16 -1.38
N SER A 31 -5.15 -1.69 -1.13
CA SER A 31 -3.91 -0.91 -1.08
C SER A 31 -3.58 -0.32 -2.45
N ALA A 32 -3.63 -1.13 -3.50
CA ALA A 32 -3.37 -0.66 -4.87
C ALA A 32 -4.39 0.42 -5.30
N THR A 33 -5.67 0.23 -5.00
CA THR A 33 -6.72 1.21 -5.32
C THR A 33 -6.73 2.43 -4.40
N ALA A 34 -6.08 2.38 -3.24
CA ALA A 34 -5.82 3.58 -2.44
C ALA A 34 -4.70 4.42 -3.06
N ILE A 35 -3.61 3.78 -3.48
CA ILE A 35 -2.39 4.47 -3.93
C ILE A 35 -2.52 4.97 -5.38
N MET A 36 -2.99 4.12 -6.30
CA MET A 36 -3.00 4.43 -7.74
C MET A 36 -3.81 5.69 -8.09
N PRO A 37 -5.04 5.92 -7.58
CA PRO A 37 -5.81 7.12 -7.89
C PRO A 37 -5.17 8.39 -7.33
N VAL A 38 -4.49 8.31 -6.18
CA VAL A 38 -3.78 9.45 -5.59
C VAL A 38 -2.61 9.85 -6.47
N ILE A 39 -1.78 8.89 -6.89
CA ILE A 39 -0.66 9.16 -7.81
C ILE A 39 -1.18 9.72 -9.14
N TYR A 40 -2.26 9.15 -9.66
CA TYR A 40 -2.90 9.64 -10.88
C TYR A 40 -3.42 11.08 -10.71
N ALA A 41 -4.10 11.37 -9.61
CA ALA A 41 -4.58 12.72 -9.30
C ALA A 41 -3.44 13.73 -9.23
N ILE A 42 -2.33 13.39 -8.58
CA ILE A 42 -1.13 14.24 -8.52
C ILE A 42 -0.58 14.48 -9.93
N LYS A 43 -0.51 13.44 -10.76
CA LYS A 43 -0.03 13.53 -12.14
C LYS A 43 -0.91 14.46 -12.98
N VAL A 44 -2.24 14.29 -12.93
CA VAL A 44 -3.19 15.14 -13.66
C VAL A 44 -3.15 16.56 -13.11
N PHE A 45 -3.09 16.74 -11.80
CA PHE A 45 -3.00 18.06 -11.18
C PHE A 45 -1.74 18.82 -11.61
N ALA A 46 -0.61 18.13 -11.70
CA ALA A 46 0.65 18.74 -12.14
C ALA A 46 0.66 19.11 -13.62
N HIS A 47 -0.05 18.36 -14.47
CA HIS A 47 -0.10 18.60 -15.92
C HIS A 47 -1.20 19.58 -16.33
N ASP A 48 -2.42 19.36 -15.84
CA ASP A 48 -3.64 20.05 -16.26
C ASP A 48 -4.19 21.03 -15.21
N GLY A 49 -3.56 21.11 -14.03
CA GLY A 49 -4.07 21.87 -12.89
C GLY A 49 -5.25 21.20 -12.18
N PRO A 50 -5.97 21.92 -11.30
CA PRO A 50 -7.13 21.39 -10.57
C PRO A 50 -8.29 21.09 -11.52
N THR A 51 -8.44 19.83 -11.91
CA THR A 51 -9.56 19.34 -12.71
C THR A 51 -10.56 18.54 -11.86
N VAL A 52 -11.80 18.41 -12.34
CA VAL A 52 -12.81 17.52 -11.73
C VAL A 52 -12.27 16.09 -11.61
N LEU A 53 -11.59 15.61 -12.66
CA LEU A 53 -11.01 14.28 -12.68
C LEU A 53 -9.95 14.10 -11.59
N SER A 54 -8.99 15.03 -11.47
CA SER A 54 -7.97 14.97 -10.41
C SER A 54 -8.60 14.96 -9.01
N SER A 55 -9.63 15.78 -8.80
CA SER A 55 -10.34 15.88 -7.52
C SER A 55 -11.08 14.59 -7.17
N VAL A 56 -11.82 14.02 -8.14
CA VAL A 56 -12.54 12.75 -7.96
C VAL A 56 -11.57 11.60 -7.74
N SER A 57 -10.48 11.51 -8.49
CA SER A 57 -9.45 10.48 -8.30
C SER A 57 -8.79 10.58 -6.92
N LEU A 58 -8.49 11.80 -6.46
CA LEU A 58 -7.93 12.02 -5.12
C LEU A 58 -8.90 11.57 -4.03
N LEU A 59 -10.18 11.99 -4.11
CA LEU A 59 -11.22 11.60 -3.16
C LEU A 59 -11.45 10.08 -3.16
N ALA A 60 -11.46 9.44 -4.33
CA ALA A 60 -11.60 8.00 -4.45
C ALA A 60 -10.42 7.26 -3.78
N GLY A 61 -9.19 7.73 -4.01
CA GLY A 61 -7.99 7.17 -3.37
C GLY A 61 -7.99 7.34 -1.86
N ILE A 62 -8.37 8.52 -1.35
CA ILE A 62 -8.51 8.78 0.09
C ILE A 62 -9.60 7.89 0.71
N ALA A 63 -10.74 7.75 0.05
CA ALA A 63 -11.83 6.90 0.52
C ALA A 63 -11.40 5.42 0.57
N ALA A 64 -10.77 4.91 -0.50
CA ALA A 64 -10.22 3.56 -0.53
C ALA A 64 -9.14 3.36 0.55
N GLY A 65 -8.27 4.35 0.76
CA GLY A 65 -7.27 4.34 1.84
C GLY A 65 -7.90 4.32 3.23
N GLY A 66 -8.99 5.06 3.45
CA GLY A 66 -9.76 5.01 4.69
C GLY A 66 -10.36 3.62 4.95
N VAL A 67 -10.94 3.00 3.93
CA VAL A 67 -11.46 1.62 4.00
C VAL A 67 -10.32 0.63 4.25
N PHE A 68 -9.17 0.81 3.60
CA PHE A 68 -7.97 0.00 3.80
C PHE A 68 -7.50 0.04 5.24
N LEU A 69 -7.30 1.23 5.78
CA LEU A 69 -6.85 1.43 7.16
C LEU A 69 -7.85 0.84 8.15
N ARG A 70 -9.15 1.08 7.96
CA ARG A 70 -10.19 0.50 8.82
C ARG A 70 -10.15 -1.03 8.80
N ARG A 71 -9.92 -1.62 7.63
CA ARG A 71 -9.83 -3.08 7.47
C ARG A 71 -8.55 -3.64 8.10
N GLN A 72 -7.40 -2.99 7.91
CA GLN A 72 -6.14 -3.40 8.54
C GLN A 72 -6.25 -3.39 10.09
N ARG A 73 -6.95 -2.42 10.69
CA ARG A 73 -7.16 -2.39 12.16
C ARG A 73 -8.01 -3.56 12.68
N ALA A 74 -8.85 -4.14 11.83
CA ALA A 74 -9.76 -5.20 12.23
C ALA A 74 -9.19 -6.61 11.98
N LEU A 75 -8.14 -6.73 11.17
CA LEU A 75 -7.52 -8.02 10.85
C LEU A 75 -6.55 -8.43 11.96
N THR A 76 -6.62 -9.70 12.38
CA THR A 76 -5.69 -10.29 13.36
C THR A 76 -4.27 -10.45 12.79
N ALA A 77 -4.14 -10.53 11.47
CA ALA A 77 -2.88 -10.59 10.75
C ALA A 77 -2.93 -9.58 9.58
N PRO A 78 -2.70 -8.28 9.85
CA PRO A 78 -2.76 -7.24 8.84
C PRO A 78 -1.58 -7.34 7.86
N LEU A 79 -1.80 -6.90 6.63
CA LEU A 79 -0.74 -6.75 5.62
C LEU A 79 0.27 -5.68 6.04
N ILE A 80 -0.22 -4.62 6.69
CA ILE A 80 0.60 -3.55 7.29
C ILE A 80 0.07 -3.35 8.70
N ASP A 81 0.91 -3.64 9.70
CA ASP A 81 0.57 -3.40 11.10
C ASP A 81 0.65 -1.90 11.40
N ILE A 82 -0.48 -1.24 11.28
CA ILE A 82 -0.65 0.19 11.51
C ILE A 82 -0.54 0.61 12.98
N ASP A 83 -0.58 -0.34 13.92
CA ASP A 83 -0.32 -0.03 15.33
C ASP A 83 1.18 0.17 15.61
N LEU A 84 2.08 -0.30 14.73
CA LEU A 84 3.51 -0.04 14.84
C LEU A 84 3.84 1.45 14.71
N PHE A 85 3.15 2.17 13.83
CA PHE A 85 3.34 3.62 13.66
C PHE A 85 2.91 4.44 14.87
N LYS A 86 2.19 3.86 15.85
CA LYS A 86 1.92 4.52 17.14
C LYS A 86 3.14 4.54 18.07
N ARG A 87 4.14 3.70 17.80
CA ARG A 87 5.38 3.68 18.57
C ARG A 87 6.32 4.74 17.99
N PRO A 88 6.94 5.59 18.84
CA PRO A 88 7.79 6.69 18.39
C PRO A 88 9.04 6.24 17.60
N ALA A 89 9.39 4.95 17.62
CA ALA A 89 10.44 4.40 16.77
C ALA A 89 10.05 4.31 15.28
N PHE A 90 8.76 4.50 14.94
CA PHE A 90 8.22 4.36 13.59
C PHE A 90 7.44 5.60 13.11
N THR A 91 7.45 6.73 13.84
CA THR A 91 6.93 8.04 13.38
C THR A 91 8.10 8.91 12.92
#